data_AF-A0A968HN45-F1
#
_entry.id   AF-A0A968HN45-F1
#
_cell.length_a   1.000
_cell.length_b   1.000
_cell.length_c   1.000
_cell.angle_alpha   90.00
_cell.angle_beta   90.00
_cell.angle_gamma   90.00
#
_symmetry.space_group_name_H-M   'P 1'
#
loop_
_entity.id
_entity.type
_entity.pdbx_description
1 polymer ?
#
loop_
_entity_poly.entity_id
_entity_poly.type
_entity_poly.pdbx_seq_one_letter_code
_entity_poly.pdbx_strand_id
1 'polypeptide(L)'
;MMVVTHTVMAVALTSVAMGSADPVMLSLAAIAAQLPDIDTSKSVPGRMLFPVSHWLEKRFPHRSITHSFFASGLVALLSVPLLFWSVAYWQALILGYLLGWFGDVFTKSGVTAFYPSPARLVIPGNPRLRLATNSPSELFVLGVLIVVAISSITINSGGGILRGFNQVLGMPSGAVEIVNNEAHQYLLSAHIRGIWQVTSEPVNQRFEVVKSLTQNDLLVRDAQGRLYRAGTSQDCQILANQVQVERTNRISANSRQV
;
A
#
# COMPACT_ATOMS: atom_id res chain seq x y z
N MET A 1 -4.51 23.96 1.84
CA MET A 1 -4.01 23.79 0.45
C MET A 1 -5.25 23.70 -0.46
N MET A 2 -5.16 23.39 -1.75
CA MET A 2 -6.35 23.00 -2.52
C MET A 2 -6.86 21.65 -2.02
N VAL A 3 -8.19 21.48 -2.00
CA VAL A 3 -8.86 20.21 -1.64
C VAL A 3 -8.29 19.04 -2.45
N VAL A 4 -8.09 19.22 -3.75
CA VAL A 4 -7.55 18.19 -4.65
C VAL A 4 -6.12 17.79 -4.26
N THR A 5 -5.29 18.75 -3.87
CA THR A 5 -3.92 18.44 -3.44
C THR A 5 -3.92 17.66 -2.13
N HIS A 6 -4.81 18.00 -1.18
CA HIS A 6 -4.97 17.23 0.06
C HIS A 6 -5.41 15.79 -0.19
N THR A 7 -6.41 15.58 -1.05
CA THR A 7 -6.91 14.23 -1.34
C THR A 7 -5.84 13.39 -2.03
N VAL A 8 -5.18 13.91 -3.07
CA VAL A 8 -4.15 13.17 -3.81
C VAL A 8 -2.95 12.87 -2.92
N MET A 9 -2.52 13.82 -2.09
CA MET A 9 -1.43 13.58 -1.14
C MET A 9 -1.76 12.47 -0.14
N ALA A 10 -2.96 12.49 0.44
CA ALA A 10 -3.38 11.46 1.38
C ALA A 10 -3.46 10.08 0.73
N VAL A 11 -4.02 9.99 -0.49
CA VAL A 11 -4.08 8.74 -1.26
C VAL A 11 -2.67 8.24 -1.58
N ALA A 12 -1.81 9.10 -2.14
CA ALA A 12 -0.46 8.74 -2.54
C ALA A 12 0.36 8.21 -1.35
N LEU A 13 0.40 8.97 -0.27
CA LEU A 13 1.22 8.64 0.90
C LEU A 13 0.63 7.47 1.69
N THR A 14 -0.70 7.31 1.76
CA THR A 14 -1.32 6.14 2.40
C THR A 14 -1.06 4.87 1.59
N SER A 15 -1.19 4.93 0.26
CA SER A 15 -0.85 3.80 -0.63
C SER A 15 0.59 3.36 -0.46
N VAL A 16 1.54 4.31 -0.37
CA VAL A 16 2.95 4.02 -0.15
C VAL A 16 3.18 3.45 1.25
N ALA A 17 2.67 4.10 2.30
CA ALA A 17 2.91 3.72 3.69
C ALA A 17 2.33 2.35 4.04
N MET A 18 1.16 2.03 3.50
CA MET A 18 0.47 0.77 3.77
C MET A 18 0.79 -0.33 2.75
N GLY A 19 1.47 0.00 1.65
CA GLY A 19 1.77 -0.96 0.58
C GLY A 19 0.52 -1.59 -0.05
N SER A 20 -0.60 -0.86 -0.07
CA SER A 20 -1.90 -1.37 -0.52
C SER A 20 -2.50 -0.50 -1.61
N ALA A 21 -3.20 -1.16 -2.54
CA ALA A 21 -3.95 -0.55 -3.62
C ALA A 21 -5.47 -0.70 -3.44
N ASP A 22 -5.93 -1.11 -2.24
CA ASP A 22 -7.36 -1.30 -1.97
C ASP A 22 -8.15 0.02 -2.17
N PRO A 23 -9.08 0.09 -3.14
CA PRO A 23 -9.85 1.31 -3.41
C PRO A 23 -10.66 1.79 -2.19
N VAL A 24 -11.17 0.88 -1.36
CA VAL A 24 -11.99 1.24 -0.18
C VAL A 24 -11.10 1.93 0.85
N MET A 25 -9.94 1.33 1.12
CA MET A 25 -8.96 1.90 2.03
C MET A 25 -8.45 3.27 1.58
N LEU A 26 -8.10 3.44 0.30
CA LEU A 26 -7.60 4.70 -0.25
C LEU A 26 -8.68 5.78 -0.30
N SER A 27 -9.93 5.43 -0.60
CA SER A 27 -11.05 6.37 -0.55
C SER A 27 -11.35 6.84 0.87
N LEU A 28 -11.26 5.93 1.86
CA LEU A 28 -11.37 6.29 3.27
C LEU A 28 -10.30 7.31 3.69
N ALA A 29 -9.05 7.09 3.29
CA ALA A 29 -7.97 8.03 3.54
C ALA A 29 -8.21 9.40 2.86
N ALA A 30 -8.71 9.41 1.62
CA ALA A 30 -9.04 10.62 0.90
C ALA A 30 -10.13 11.45 1.58
N ILE A 31 -11.17 10.79 2.11
CA ILE A 31 -12.25 11.43 2.87
C ILE A 31 -11.72 11.94 4.21
N ALA A 32 -10.97 11.12 4.93
CA ALA A 32 -10.40 11.47 6.23
C ALA A 32 -9.47 12.69 6.15
N ALA A 33 -8.74 12.84 5.05
CA ALA A 33 -7.86 13.98 4.80
C ALA A 33 -8.58 15.33 4.70
N GLN A 34 -9.89 15.33 4.45
CA GLN A 34 -10.69 16.56 4.40
C GLN A 34 -11.22 16.96 5.77
N LEU A 35 -11.35 16.02 6.70
CA LEU A 35 -11.96 16.27 8.02
C LEU A 35 -11.29 17.38 8.84
N PRO A 36 -9.95 17.63 8.77
CA PRO A 36 -9.34 18.76 9.47
C PRO A 36 -9.96 20.12 9.13
N ASP A 37 -10.44 20.31 7.90
CA ASP A 37 -11.05 21.57 7.43
C ASP A 37 -12.48 21.79 7.95
N ILE A 38 -12.99 20.97 8.87
CA ILE A 38 -14.26 21.19 9.58
C ILE A 38 -14.26 22.51 10.38
N ASP A 39 -13.09 23.08 10.66
CA ASP A 39 -12.92 24.31 11.43
C ASP A 39 -13.33 25.59 10.68
N THR A 40 -13.70 25.51 9.40
CA THR A 40 -14.29 26.61 8.63
C THR A 40 -15.64 26.23 8.03
N SER A 41 -16.65 27.08 8.18
CA SER A 41 -17.98 26.88 7.59
C SER A 41 -17.98 26.95 6.05
N LYS A 42 -16.89 27.37 5.42
CA LYS A 42 -16.76 27.50 3.96
C LYS A 42 -16.34 26.20 3.26
N SER A 43 -15.68 25.29 3.97
CA SER A 43 -15.22 24.02 3.40
C SER A 43 -16.40 23.07 3.16
N VAL A 44 -16.20 22.04 2.33
CA VAL A 44 -17.23 20.99 2.13
C VAL A 44 -17.55 20.27 3.45
N PRO A 45 -16.55 19.78 4.23
CA PRO A 45 -16.81 19.15 5.53
C PRO A 45 -17.46 20.11 6.53
N GLY A 46 -17.04 21.37 6.55
CA GLY A 46 -17.60 22.38 7.44
C GLY A 46 -19.05 22.73 7.11
N ARG A 47 -19.44 22.76 5.82
CA ARG A 47 -20.84 22.94 5.43
C ARG A 47 -21.72 21.77 5.81
N MET A 48 -21.19 20.54 5.72
CA MET A 48 -21.93 19.33 6.12
C MET A 48 -22.17 19.26 7.62
N LEU A 49 -21.22 19.75 8.42
CA LEU A 49 -21.26 19.70 9.89
C LEU A 49 -21.64 21.05 10.52
N PHE A 50 -22.35 21.89 9.77
CA PHE A 50 -23.02 23.06 10.34
C PHE A 50 -24.07 22.59 11.36
N PRO A 51 -24.13 23.12 12.59
CA PRO A 51 -23.56 24.38 13.09
C PRO A 51 -22.19 24.27 13.81
N VAL A 52 -21.64 23.07 13.97
CA VAL A 52 -20.39 22.83 14.74
C VAL A 52 -19.21 23.59 14.11
N SER A 53 -19.11 23.56 12.78
CA SER A 53 -18.07 24.28 12.03
C SER A 53 -18.09 25.79 12.29
N HIS A 54 -19.28 26.40 12.33
CA HIS A 54 -19.45 27.83 12.61
C HIS A 54 -19.09 28.20 14.05
N TRP A 55 -19.39 27.30 15.00
CA TRP A 55 -18.97 27.48 16.39
C TRP A 55 -17.44 27.44 16.52
N LEU A 56 -16.79 26.50 15.82
CA LEU A 56 -15.33 26.40 15.78
C LEU A 56 -14.70 27.64 15.14
N GLU A 57 -15.19 28.04 13.97
CA GLU A 57 -14.68 29.19 13.20
C GLU A 57 -14.74 30.50 13.99
N LYS A 58 -15.77 30.68 14.83
CA LYS A 58 -15.90 31.87 15.70
C LYS A 58 -14.94 31.89 16.87
N ARG A 59 -14.50 30.72 17.36
CA ARG A 59 -13.81 30.59 18.64
C ARG A 59 -12.32 30.30 18.47
N PHE A 60 -11.93 29.71 17.35
CA PHE A 60 -10.57 29.31 17.07
C PHE A 60 -10.12 29.78 15.68
N PRO A 61 -8.85 30.21 15.52
CA PRO A 61 -8.30 30.51 14.21
C PRO A 61 -8.32 29.26 13.31
N HIS A 62 -8.53 29.45 12.01
CA HIS A 62 -8.39 28.35 11.04
C HIS A 62 -6.99 27.73 11.09
N ARG A 63 -6.94 26.41 10.93
CA ARG A 63 -5.78 25.52 11.05
C ARG A 63 -5.17 25.45 12.44
N SER A 64 -6.05 25.45 13.44
CA SER A 64 -5.65 25.34 14.84
C SER A 64 -5.87 23.94 15.42
N ILE A 65 -6.93 23.74 16.21
CA ILE A 65 -7.23 22.52 16.94
C ILE A 65 -7.30 21.31 16.02
N THR A 66 -8.03 21.43 14.91
CA THR A 66 -8.28 20.32 13.98
C THR A 66 -7.05 19.93 13.15
N HIS A 67 -5.99 20.74 13.18
CA HIS A 67 -4.75 20.51 12.45
C HIS A 67 -3.60 20.25 13.43
N SER A 68 -3.85 19.39 14.42
CA SER A 68 -2.92 19.09 15.51
C SER A 68 -2.76 17.59 15.75
N PHE A 69 -1.63 17.21 16.32
CA PHE A 69 -1.41 15.83 16.78
C PHE A 69 -2.43 15.42 17.84
N PHE A 70 -2.90 16.37 18.65
CA PHE A 70 -3.97 16.14 19.61
C PHE A 70 -5.26 15.71 18.91
N ALA A 71 -5.68 16.41 17.86
CA ALA A 71 -6.86 16.03 17.09
C ALA A 71 -6.67 14.71 16.34
N SER A 72 -5.49 14.43 15.79
CA SER A 72 -5.16 13.11 15.22
C SER A 72 -5.31 11.99 16.25
N GLY A 73 -4.83 12.19 17.48
CA GLY A 73 -4.99 11.22 18.57
C GLY A 73 -6.45 11.02 18.99
N LEU A 74 -7.24 12.09 19.03
CA LEU A 74 -8.68 12.01 19.31
C LEU A 74 -9.42 11.24 18.21
N VAL A 75 -9.12 11.51 16.94
CA VAL A 75 -9.69 10.78 15.80
C VAL A 75 -9.31 9.30 15.86
N ALA A 76 -8.05 8.97 16.17
CA ALA A 76 -7.60 7.61 16.36
C ALA A 76 -8.38 6.88 17.48
N LEU A 77 -8.61 7.55 18.61
CA LEU A 77 -9.37 7.00 19.74
C LEU A 77 -10.85 6.81 19.41
N LEU A 78 -11.49 7.80 18.80
CA LEU A 78 -12.92 7.73 18.45
C LEU A 78 -13.20 6.71 17.35
N SER A 79 -12.21 6.44 16.50
CA SER A 79 -12.32 5.45 15.41
C SER A 79 -11.94 4.03 15.84
N VAL A 80 -11.56 3.76 17.10
CA VAL A 80 -11.24 2.41 17.61
C VAL A 80 -12.28 1.34 17.23
N PRO A 81 -13.61 1.59 17.20
CA PRO A 81 -14.57 0.59 16.76
C PRO A 81 -14.35 0.06 15.33
N LEU A 82 -13.65 0.79 14.44
CA LEU A 82 -13.29 0.28 13.11
C LEU A 82 -12.36 -0.94 13.18
N LEU A 83 -11.63 -1.13 14.28
CA LEU A 83 -10.77 -2.30 14.48
C LEU A 83 -11.55 -3.62 14.46
N PHE A 84 -12.84 -3.61 14.79
CA PHE A 84 -13.69 -4.80 14.70
C PHE A 84 -13.96 -5.23 13.25
N TRP A 85 -13.85 -4.31 12.29
CA TRP A 85 -14.02 -4.61 10.87
C TRP A 85 -12.70 -4.85 10.16
N SER A 86 -11.73 -3.94 10.32
CA SER A 86 -10.43 -4.05 9.67
C SER A 86 -9.43 -3.11 10.31
N VAL A 87 -8.29 -3.66 10.73
CA VAL A 87 -7.13 -2.89 11.19
C VAL A 87 -6.63 -1.95 10.08
N ALA A 88 -6.66 -2.39 8.82
CA ALA A 88 -6.23 -1.58 7.69
C ALA A 88 -7.12 -0.35 7.48
N TYR A 89 -8.44 -0.46 7.66
CA TYR A 89 -9.35 0.67 7.52
C TYR A 89 -9.14 1.71 8.62
N TRP A 90 -8.95 1.25 9.86
CA TRP A 90 -8.62 2.13 10.98
C TRP A 90 -7.30 2.89 10.73
N GLN A 91 -6.24 2.18 10.29
CA GLN A 91 -4.96 2.80 9.95
C GLN A 91 -5.08 3.81 8.80
N ALA A 92 -5.83 3.48 7.75
CA ALA A 92 -6.02 4.35 6.60
C ALA A 92 -6.76 5.64 6.95
N LEU A 93 -7.75 5.57 7.85
CA LEU A 93 -8.45 6.74 8.37
C LEU A 93 -7.50 7.67 9.13
N ILE A 94 -6.69 7.11 10.04
CA ILE A 94 -5.74 7.90 10.85
C ILE A 94 -4.66 8.52 9.98
N LEU A 95 -4.07 7.74 9.07
CA LEU A 95 -3.08 8.21 8.12
C LEU A 95 -3.66 9.28 7.21
N GLY A 96 -4.84 9.05 6.64
CA GLY A 96 -5.54 10.03 5.81
C GLY A 96 -5.75 11.36 6.54
N TYR A 97 -6.28 11.32 7.77
CA TYR A 97 -6.47 12.52 8.60
C TYR A 97 -5.16 13.25 8.88
N LEU A 98 -4.14 12.51 9.34
CA LEU A 98 -2.83 13.07 9.68
C LEU A 98 -2.17 13.71 8.46
N LEU A 99 -2.10 12.96 7.36
CA LEU A 99 -1.49 13.43 6.12
C LEU A 99 -2.26 14.63 5.55
N GLY A 100 -3.59 14.63 5.66
CA GLY A 100 -4.47 15.74 5.27
C GLY A 100 -4.00 17.08 5.84
N TRP A 101 -3.99 17.23 7.17
CA TRP A 101 -3.53 18.47 7.80
C TRP A 101 -2.02 18.66 7.73
N PHE A 102 -1.23 17.58 7.68
CA PHE A 102 0.23 17.68 7.62
C PHE A 102 0.70 18.37 6.32
N GLY A 103 -0.02 18.21 5.21
CA GLY A 103 0.26 18.98 3.99
C GLY A 103 0.19 20.50 4.19
N ASP A 104 -0.66 20.98 5.10
CA ASP A 104 -0.76 22.40 5.38
C ASP A 104 0.44 22.97 6.15
N VAL A 105 1.27 22.12 6.76
CA VAL A 105 2.57 22.53 7.33
C VAL A 105 3.45 23.19 6.26
N PHE A 106 3.31 22.76 4.99
CA PHE A 106 4.08 23.27 3.87
C PHE A 106 3.55 24.56 3.26
N THR A 107 2.40 25.04 3.74
CA THR A 107 1.81 26.29 3.25
C THR A 107 2.38 27.51 3.96
N LYS A 108 2.19 28.70 3.36
CA LYS A 108 2.62 29.97 3.97
C LYS A 108 2.11 30.18 5.40
N SER A 109 0.88 29.74 5.67
CA SER A 109 0.22 29.91 6.96
C SER A 109 0.63 28.87 8.00
N GLY A 110 1.07 27.68 7.57
CA GLY A 110 1.28 26.51 8.44
C GLY A 110 0.05 26.14 9.28
N VAL A 111 0.31 25.40 10.36
CA VAL A 111 -0.71 24.81 11.26
C VAL A 111 -0.25 24.85 12.71
N THR A 112 -1.15 24.90 13.70
CA THR A 112 -0.77 24.72 15.12
C THR A 112 -0.68 23.25 15.49
N ALA A 113 0.34 22.56 14.98
CA ALA A 113 0.51 21.11 15.15
C ALA A 113 0.52 20.67 16.63
N PHE A 114 1.00 21.53 17.53
CA PHE A 114 1.18 21.28 18.97
C PHE A 114 0.15 22.02 19.85
N TYR A 115 -1.10 22.15 19.39
CA TYR A 115 -2.20 22.64 20.23
C TYR A 115 -2.19 21.93 21.61
N PRO A 116 -2.32 22.65 22.76
CA PRO A 116 -2.83 24.02 22.92
C PRO A 116 -1.81 25.15 22.72
N SER A 117 -0.56 24.84 22.38
CA SER A 117 0.41 25.88 22.06
C SER A 117 -0.01 26.66 20.80
N PRO A 118 0.00 28.00 20.81
CA PRO A 118 -0.32 28.81 19.63
C PRO A 118 0.79 28.80 18.57
N ALA A 119 1.93 28.14 18.85
CA ALA A 119 3.05 28.03 17.93
C ALA A 119 2.63 27.33 16.62
N ARG A 120 2.89 27.99 15.49
CA ARG A 120 2.63 27.43 14.16
C ARG A 120 3.84 26.65 13.67
N LEU A 121 3.64 25.38 13.36
CA LEU A 121 4.59 24.57 12.63
C LEU A 121 4.51 24.93 11.15
N VAL A 122 5.64 25.40 10.60
CA VAL A 122 5.78 25.77 9.19
C VAL A 122 7.10 25.22 8.67
N ILE A 123 7.05 24.44 7.59
CA ILE A 123 8.24 23.86 6.96
C ILE A 123 8.15 24.15 5.46
N PRO A 124 9.21 24.58 4.78
CA PRO A 124 10.54 24.91 5.29
C PRO A 124 10.59 26.30 5.96
N GLY A 125 11.66 26.53 6.75
CA GLY A 125 11.88 27.80 7.45
C GLY A 125 11.93 29.01 6.53
N ASN A 126 12.46 28.85 5.31
CA ASN A 126 12.52 29.91 4.29
C ASN A 126 11.12 30.23 3.73
N PRO A 127 10.58 31.46 3.93
CA PRO A 127 9.25 31.84 3.47
C PRO A 127 9.03 31.76 1.95
N ARG A 128 10.11 31.86 1.15
CA ARG A 128 10.04 31.82 -0.32
C ARG A 128 9.75 30.42 -0.88
N LEU A 129 10.05 29.39 -0.10
CA LEU A 129 9.86 27.99 -0.50
C LEU A 129 8.51 27.42 -0.02
N ARG A 130 7.70 28.23 0.67
CA ARG A 130 6.40 27.79 1.20
C ARG A 130 5.33 27.86 0.12
N LEU A 131 4.47 26.85 0.09
CA LEU A 131 3.40 26.73 -0.89
C LEU A 131 2.34 27.83 -0.68
N ALA A 132 2.04 28.56 -1.74
CA ALA A 132 0.87 29.41 -1.82
C ALA A 132 -0.30 28.62 -2.41
N THR A 133 -1.49 28.84 -1.88
CA THR A 133 -2.70 28.18 -2.39
C THR A 133 -2.99 28.63 -3.82
N ASN A 134 -3.32 27.68 -4.70
CA ASN A 134 -3.55 27.84 -6.12
C ASN A 134 -2.36 28.47 -6.88
N SER A 135 -1.13 28.08 -6.50
CA SER A 135 0.10 28.57 -7.14
C SER A 135 0.71 27.56 -8.12
N PRO A 136 1.54 27.98 -9.09
CA PRO A 136 2.25 27.05 -9.98
C PRO A 136 3.10 26.02 -9.24
N SER A 137 3.70 26.40 -8.10
CA SER A 137 4.44 25.46 -7.25
C SER A 137 3.55 24.38 -6.63
N GLU A 138 2.31 24.71 -6.27
CA GLU A 138 1.36 23.73 -5.74
C GLU A 138 0.89 22.77 -6.85
N LEU A 139 0.65 23.27 -8.05
CA LEU A 139 0.30 22.44 -9.21
C LEU A 139 1.43 21.49 -9.59
N PHE A 140 2.69 21.94 -9.50
CA PHE A 140 3.85 21.06 -9.70
C PHE A 140 3.88 19.94 -8.65
N VAL A 141 3.72 20.27 -7.37
CA VAL A 141 3.65 19.27 -6.28
C VAL A 141 2.49 18.31 -6.50
N LEU A 142 1.32 18.81 -6.90
CA LEU A 142 0.17 17.98 -7.24
C LEU A 142 0.49 17.00 -8.39
N GLY A 143 1.13 17.47 -9.46
CA GLY A 143 1.56 16.62 -10.57
C GLY A 143 2.50 15.50 -10.12
N VAL A 144 3.49 15.82 -9.27
CA VAL A 144 4.39 14.83 -8.68
C VAL A 144 3.61 13.82 -7.82
N LEU A 145 2.69 14.29 -6.98
CA LEU A 145 1.88 13.42 -6.13
C LEU A 145 0.96 12.50 -6.94
N ILE A 146 0.42 12.95 -8.08
CA ILE A 146 -0.35 12.10 -9.00
C ILE A 146 0.53 10.99 -9.56
N VAL A 147 1.74 11.31 -10.02
CA VAL A 147 2.69 10.30 -10.51
C VAL A 147 3.02 9.30 -9.42
N VAL A 148 3.32 9.75 -8.20
CA VAL A 148 3.58 8.88 -7.05
C VAL A 148 2.37 8.00 -6.71
N ALA A 149 1.16 8.56 -6.71
CA ALA A 149 -0.07 7.80 -6.47
C ALA A 149 -0.26 6.69 -7.51
N ILE A 150 -0.16 7.02 -8.80
CA ILE A 150 -0.31 6.05 -9.89
C ILE A 150 0.76 4.97 -9.79
N SER A 151 2.03 5.36 -9.66
CA SER A 151 3.13 4.40 -9.53
C SER A 151 2.95 3.48 -8.32
N SER A 152 2.61 4.02 -7.16
CA SER A 152 2.39 3.23 -5.95
C SER A 152 1.21 2.27 -6.11
N ILE A 153 0.08 2.73 -6.63
CA ILE A 153 -1.11 1.88 -6.84
C ILE A 153 -0.80 0.77 -7.84
N THR A 154 -0.13 1.07 -8.96
CA THR A 154 0.26 0.07 -9.95
C THR A 154 1.17 -1.00 -9.33
N ILE A 155 2.20 -0.58 -8.60
CA ILE A 155 3.13 -1.51 -7.93
C ILE A 155 2.41 -2.38 -6.90
N ASN A 156 1.58 -1.77 -6.04
CA ASN A 156 0.87 -2.48 -4.99
C ASN A 156 -0.19 -3.45 -5.56
N SER A 157 -0.86 -3.07 -6.66
CA SER A 157 -1.82 -3.94 -7.36
C SER A 157 -1.14 -5.17 -7.99
N GLY A 158 0.14 -5.09 -8.35
CA GLY A 158 0.94 -6.20 -8.86
C GLY A 158 1.47 -7.16 -7.78
N GLY A 159 1.09 -6.99 -6.51
CA GLY A 159 1.63 -7.74 -5.38
C GLY A 159 2.86 -7.09 -4.73
N GLY A 160 3.13 -5.82 -5.03
CA GLY A 160 4.14 -5.01 -4.36
C GLY A 160 5.56 -5.18 -4.91
N ILE A 161 6.46 -4.32 -4.42
CA ILE A 161 7.86 -4.25 -4.86
C ILE A 161 8.60 -5.55 -4.58
N LEU A 162 8.39 -6.14 -3.40
CA LEU A 162 9.09 -7.35 -2.97
C LEU A 162 8.75 -8.55 -3.87
N ARG A 163 7.49 -8.67 -4.31
CA ARG A 163 7.08 -9.74 -5.22
C ARG A 163 7.75 -9.58 -6.59
N GLY A 164 7.74 -8.37 -7.16
CA GLY A 164 8.42 -8.08 -8.42
C GLY A 164 9.93 -8.35 -8.34
N PHE A 165 10.57 -7.96 -7.24
CA PHE A 165 11.98 -8.25 -6.98
C PHE A 165 12.26 -9.75 -6.89
N ASN A 166 11.44 -10.49 -6.13
CA ASN A 166 11.55 -11.95 -6.00
C ASN A 166 11.37 -12.66 -7.35
N GLN A 167 10.46 -12.16 -8.20
CA GLN A 167 10.27 -12.68 -9.55
C GLN A 167 11.48 -12.43 -10.45
N VAL A 168 12.01 -11.21 -10.47
CA VAL A 168 13.17 -10.84 -11.30
C VAL A 168 14.42 -11.62 -10.92
N LEU A 169 14.65 -11.82 -9.62
CA LEU A 169 15.77 -12.63 -9.14
C LEU A 169 15.53 -14.14 -9.25
N GLY A 170 14.27 -14.58 -9.42
CA GLY A 170 13.89 -15.99 -9.42
C GLY A 170 14.02 -16.62 -8.04
N MET A 171 13.63 -15.91 -6.99
CA MET A 171 13.66 -16.45 -5.62
C MET A 171 12.57 -17.54 -5.44
N PRO A 172 12.85 -18.63 -4.71
CA PRO A 172 11.88 -19.71 -4.48
C PRO A 172 10.53 -19.26 -3.92
N SER A 173 10.53 -18.26 -3.02
CA SER A 173 9.30 -17.66 -2.46
C SER A 173 8.42 -16.98 -3.51
N GLY A 174 9.02 -16.27 -4.46
CA GLY A 174 8.31 -15.65 -5.58
C GLY A 174 7.67 -16.70 -6.50
N ALA A 175 8.38 -17.82 -6.74
CA ALA A 175 7.87 -18.94 -7.52
C ALA A 175 6.65 -19.60 -6.85
N VAL A 176 6.70 -19.83 -5.54
CA VAL A 176 5.56 -20.34 -4.76
C VAL A 176 4.34 -19.43 -4.88
N GLU A 177 4.54 -18.12 -4.79
CA GLU A 177 3.44 -17.16 -4.87
C GLU A 177 2.78 -17.11 -6.26
N ILE A 178 3.56 -17.25 -7.34
CA ILE A 178 3.01 -17.42 -8.71
C ILE A 178 2.16 -18.69 -8.78
N VAL A 179 2.70 -19.80 -8.25
CA VAL A 179 2.01 -21.09 -8.27
C VAL A 179 0.69 -21.02 -7.51
N ASN A 180 0.66 -20.41 -6.32
CA ASN A 180 -0.58 -20.25 -5.56
C ASN A 180 -1.66 -19.45 -6.30
N ASN A 181 -1.27 -18.43 -7.07
CA ASN A 181 -2.21 -17.57 -7.76
C ASN A 181 -2.64 -18.11 -9.13
N GLU A 182 -1.75 -18.80 -9.84
CA GLU A 182 -1.95 -19.16 -11.25
C GLU A 182 -2.17 -20.66 -11.48
N ALA A 183 -1.83 -21.55 -10.54
CA ALA A 183 -1.97 -23.00 -10.73
C ALA A 183 -3.42 -23.46 -10.95
N HIS A 184 -4.41 -22.62 -10.61
CA HIS A 184 -5.82 -22.91 -10.89
C HIS A 184 -6.20 -22.74 -12.37
N GLN A 185 -5.45 -21.93 -13.12
CA GLN A 185 -5.79 -21.56 -14.50
C GLN A 185 -4.81 -22.10 -15.51
N TYR A 186 -3.55 -22.28 -15.11
CA TYR A 186 -2.46 -22.68 -15.98
C TYR A 186 -1.68 -23.85 -15.40
N LEU A 187 -1.24 -24.73 -16.28
CA LEU A 187 -0.24 -25.74 -16.01
C LEU A 187 1.12 -25.03 -16.06
N LEU A 188 1.84 -25.11 -14.95
CA LEU A 188 3.05 -24.34 -14.70
C LEU A 188 4.27 -25.26 -14.80
N SER A 189 5.36 -24.75 -15.36
CA SER A 189 6.67 -25.40 -15.35
C SER A 189 7.66 -24.50 -14.62
N ALA A 190 8.49 -25.09 -13.75
CA ALA A 190 9.52 -24.39 -13.01
C ALA A 190 10.90 -24.80 -13.51
N HIS A 191 11.68 -23.83 -13.98
CA HIS A 191 13.10 -23.99 -14.21
C HIS A 191 13.84 -23.78 -12.89
N ILE A 192 14.41 -24.87 -12.36
CA ILE A 192 15.06 -24.89 -11.05
C ILE A 192 16.55 -25.00 -11.23
N ARG A 193 17.29 -24.05 -10.63
CA ARG A 193 18.75 -24.09 -10.45
C ARG A 193 19.09 -24.28 -8.98
N GLY A 194 19.88 -25.29 -8.69
CA GLY A 194 20.17 -25.68 -7.31
C GLY A 194 21.10 -26.88 -7.23
N ILE A 195 21.01 -27.62 -6.12
CA ILE A 195 21.74 -28.87 -5.89
C ILE A 195 20.79 -29.94 -5.34
N TRP A 196 21.05 -31.20 -5.67
CA TRP A 196 20.43 -32.33 -5.00
C TRP A 196 20.97 -32.44 -3.57
N GLN A 197 20.10 -32.49 -2.57
CA GLN A 197 20.54 -32.50 -1.17
C GLN A 197 21.29 -33.79 -0.79
N VAL A 198 20.96 -34.91 -1.44
CA VAL A 198 21.58 -36.22 -1.15
C VAL A 198 22.90 -36.40 -1.92
N THR A 199 22.91 -36.13 -3.22
CA THR A 199 24.09 -36.38 -4.07
C THR A 199 25.02 -35.18 -4.18
N SER A 200 24.59 -33.99 -3.74
CA SER A 200 25.28 -32.71 -3.91
C SER A 200 25.58 -32.35 -5.38
N GLU A 201 24.94 -33.02 -6.32
CA GLU A 201 25.09 -32.73 -7.75
C GLU A 201 24.28 -31.48 -8.14
N PRO A 202 24.81 -30.63 -9.03
CA PRO A 202 24.08 -29.47 -9.51
C PRO A 202 22.85 -29.89 -10.32
N VAL A 203 21.73 -29.21 -10.09
CA VAL A 203 20.50 -29.33 -10.89
C VAL A 203 20.26 -28.04 -11.64
N ASN A 204 20.00 -28.17 -12.94
CA ASN A 204 19.60 -27.07 -13.81
C ASN A 204 18.63 -27.60 -14.87
N GLN A 205 17.40 -27.89 -14.46
CA GLN A 205 16.42 -28.53 -15.34
C GLN A 205 15.01 -27.98 -15.10
N ARG A 206 14.13 -28.27 -16.05
CA ARG A 206 12.71 -27.89 -15.99
C ARG A 206 11.92 -29.02 -15.36
N PHE A 207 11.06 -28.66 -14.43
CA PHE A 207 10.11 -29.57 -13.80
C PHE A 207 8.70 -29.03 -13.97
N GLU A 208 7.72 -29.92 -14.02
CA GLU A 208 6.32 -29.53 -13.99
C GLU A 208 5.91 -29.24 -12.53
N VAL A 209 5.24 -28.12 -12.28
CA VAL A 209 4.80 -27.77 -10.92
C VAL A 209 3.45 -28.42 -10.65
N VAL A 210 3.38 -29.23 -9.59
CA VAL A 210 2.16 -29.91 -9.19
C VAL A 210 1.36 -29.05 -8.19
N LYS A 211 2.04 -28.58 -7.13
CA LYS A 211 1.45 -27.68 -6.12
C LYS A 211 2.53 -27.01 -5.29
N SER A 212 2.16 -25.95 -4.58
CA SER A 212 2.94 -25.45 -3.45
C SER A 212 2.78 -26.37 -2.23
N LEU A 213 3.84 -26.51 -1.43
CA LEU A 213 3.81 -27.26 -0.17
C LEU A 213 3.90 -26.32 1.03
N THR A 214 4.82 -25.37 0.98
CA THR A 214 5.04 -24.34 2.01
C THR A 214 5.24 -22.99 1.33
N GLN A 215 5.52 -21.92 2.11
CA GLN A 215 5.83 -20.60 1.55
C GLN A 215 7.10 -20.56 0.68
N ASN A 216 7.98 -21.57 0.80
CA ASN A 216 9.27 -21.60 0.10
C ASN A 216 9.52 -22.90 -0.68
N ASP A 217 8.61 -23.86 -0.63
CA ASP A 217 8.78 -25.15 -1.30
C ASP A 217 7.64 -25.46 -2.27
N LEU A 218 8.05 -26.05 -3.39
CA LEU A 218 7.19 -26.55 -4.45
C LEU A 218 7.30 -28.07 -4.53
N LEU A 219 6.17 -28.71 -4.79
CA LEU A 219 6.13 -30.09 -5.26
C LEU A 219 6.24 -30.07 -6.79
N VAL A 220 7.32 -30.63 -7.31
CA VAL A 220 7.62 -30.62 -8.74
C VAL A 220 7.73 -32.04 -9.27
N ARG A 221 7.40 -32.23 -10.55
CA ARG A 221 7.41 -33.51 -11.26
C ARG A 221 8.41 -33.49 -12.41
N ASP A 222 9.23 -34.51 -12.48
CA ASP A 222 10.21 -34.71 -13.56
C ASP A 222 9.56 -35.41 -14.78
N ALA A 223 10.24 -35.42 -15.92
CA ALA A 223 9.77 -36.02 -17.16
C ALA A 223 9.44 -37.53 -17.04
N GLN A 224 10.08 -38.24 -16.11
CA GLN A 224 9.78 -39.66 -15.83
C GLN A 224 8.63 -39.83 -14.79
N GLY A 225 7.93 -38.76 -14.42
CA GLY A 225 6.79 -38.81 -13.50
C GLY A 225 7.15 -38.85 -12.01
N ARG A 226 8.44 -38.75 -11.66
CA ARG A 226 8.92 -38.73 -10.26
C ARG A 226 8.65 -37.38 -9.62
N LEU A 227 8.21 -37.39 -8.37
CA LEU A 227 7.91 -36.19 -7.59
C LEU A 227 9.07 -35.82 -6.68
N TYR A 228 9.40 -34.54 -6.65
CA TYR A 228 10.44 -33.99 -5.81
C TYR A 228 9.95 -32.76 -5.04
N ARG A 229 10.46 -32.58 -3.83
CA ARG A 229 10.31 -31.33 -3.07
C ARG A 229 11.48 -30.41 -3.40
N ALA A 230 11.20 -29.29 -4.04
CA ALA A 230 12.19 -28.28 -4.42
C ALA A 230 11.94 -26.97 -3.68
N GLY A 231 12.94 -26.42 -3.02
CA GLY A 231 12.77 -25.22 -2.22
C GLY A 231 14.00 -24.88 -1.39
N THR A 232 13.79 -24.25 -0.24
CA THR A 232 14.87 -23.83 0.69
C THR A 232 14.75 -24.46 2.08
N SER A 233 13.70 -25.25 2.33
CA SER A 233 13.54 -25.96 3.60
C SER A 233 14.52 -27.12 3.76
N GLN A 234 14.77 -27.53 5.00
CA GLN A 234 15.67 -28.65 5.31
C GLN A 234 15.18 -30.00 4.77
N ASP A 235 13.87 -30.13 4.53
CA ASP A 235 13.25 -31.36 4.01
C ASP A 235 13.27 -31.44 2.47
N CYS A 236 13.86 -30.45 1.79
CA CYS A 236 13.88 -30.44 0.34
C CYS A 236 14.80 -31.53 -0.21
N GLN A 237 14.44 -32.09 -1.35
CA GLN A 237 15.32 -33.02 -2.09
C GLN A 237 16.19 -32.24 -3.07
N ILE A 238 15.67 -31.11 -3.55
CA ILE A 238 16.36 -30.15 -4.40
C ILE A 238 16.44 -28.83 -3.63
N LEU A 239 17.64 -28.47 -3.21
CA LEU A 239 17.90 -27.16 -2.61
C LEU A 239 18.02 -26.15 -3.74
N ALA A 240 16.97 -25.36 -3.93
CA ALA A 240 16.83 -24.42 -5.04
C ALA A 240 17.39 -23.05 -4.67
N ASN A 241 18.41 -22.61 -5.40
CA ASN A 241 18.95 -21.25 -5.31
C ASN A 241 18.14 -20.28 -6.17
N GLN A 242 17.62 -20.78 -7.30
CA GLN A 242 16.78 -20.00 -8.21
C GLN A 242 15.66 -20.86 -8.79
N VAL A 243 14.45 -20.33 -8.80
CA VAL A 243 13.25 -20.95 -9.38
C VAL A 243 12.55 -19.92 -10.27
N GLN A 244 12.49 -20.20 -11.56
CA GLN A 244 11.75 -19.39 -12.53
C GLN A 244 10.53 -20.18 -13.00
N VAL A 245 9.33 -19.61 -12.87
CA VAL A 245 8.07 -20.27 -13.25
C VAL A 245 7.61 -19.74 -14.61
N GLU A 246 7.37 -20.65 -15.54
CA GLU A 246 6.84 -20.39 -16.87
C GLU A 246 5.44 -21.02 -17.02
N ARG A 247 4.51 -20.30 -17.64
CA ARG A 247 3.17 -20.79 -17.99
C ARG A 247 3.28 -21.66 -19.24
N THR A 248 2.79 -22.90 -19.16
CA THR A 248 2.82 -23.82 -20.32
C THR A 248 1.47 -23.84 -21.02
N ASN A 249 0.48 -24.52 -20.46
CA ASN A 249 -0.83 -24.72 -21.08
C ASN A 249 -1.94 -24.22 -20.16
N ARG A 250 -3.03 -23.67 -20.71
CA ARG A 250 -4.22 -23.34 -19.92
C ARG A 250 -4.96 -24.62 -19.54
N ILE A 251 -5.36 -24.75 -18.29
CA ILE A 251 -6.14 -25.91 -17.82
C ILE A 251 -7.57 -25.76 -18.35
N SER A 252 -8.02 -26.69 -19.18
CA SER A 252 -9.41 -26.84 -19.59
C SER A 252 -10.04 -28.02 -18.84
N ALA A 253 -10.83 -27.73 -17.81
CA ALA A 253 -11.59 -28.75 -17.11
C ALA A 253 -12.84 -29.10 -17.92
N ASN A 254 -12.80 -30.17 -18.71
CA ASN A 254 -14.01 -30.78 -19.25
C ASN A 254 -14.63 -31.66 -18.17
N SER A 255 -15.71 -31.21 -17.54
CA SER A 255 -16.48 -32.06 -16.63
C SER A 255 -17.15 -33.16 -17.45
N ARG A 256 -16.62 -34.38 -17.41
CA ARG A 256 -17.43 -35.55 -17.75
C ARG A 256 -18.43 -35.73 -16.62
N GLN A 257 -19.69 -35.36 -16.85
CA GLN A 257 -20.80 -35.87 -16.05
C GLN A 257 -20.81 -37.39 -16.26
N VAL A 258 -20.54 -38.12 -15.18
CA VAL A 258 -20.69 -39.57 -15.09
C VAL A 258 -22.09 -39.85 -14.57
#